data_AF-A0A538LHT9-F1
#
_entry.id   AF-A0A538LHT9-F1
#
_cell.length_a   1.000
_cell.length_b   1.000
_cell.length_c   1.000
_cell.angle_alpha   90.00
_cell.angle_beta   90.00
_cell.angle_gamma   90.00
#
_symmetry.space_group_name_H-M   'P 1'
#
loop_
_entity.id
_entity.type
_entity.pdbx_description
1 polymer ?
#
loop_
_entity_poly.entity_id
_entity_poly.type
_entity_poly.pdbx_seq_one_letter_code
_entity_poly.pdbx_strand_id
1 'polypeptide(L)'
;MNAAGREALGTTLRAHGLEPAGPAIGNFLYADVGDGSALFDRLLRQGVIVRPLAGFGAPEAIRVTVGTPEENEFFAASLGQVLSGVS
;
A
#
# COMPACT_ATOMS: atom_id res chain seq x y z
N MET A 1 12.33 -13.10 -1.69
CA MET A 1 11.20 -12.31 -1.17
C MET A 1 9.96 -13.18 -1.22
N ASN A 2 9.46 -13.58 -0.05
CA ASN A 2 8.73 -14.85 0.11
C ASN A 2 7.26 -14.62 0.45
N ALA A 3 6.47 -15.69 0.55
CA ALA A 3 5.05 -15.64 0.91
C ALA A 3 4.76 -14.83 2.19
N ALA A 4 5.65 -14.91 3.18
CA ALA A 4 5.54 -14.16 4.44
C ALA A 4 5.47 -12.63 4.25
N GLY A 5 6.26 -12.06 3.34
CA GLY A 5 6.22 -10.60 3.10
C GLY A 5 4.92 -10.15 2.44
N ARG A 6 4.35 -10.98 1.56
CA ARG A 6 3.03 -10.74 0.96
C ARG A 6 1.92 -10.81 2.02
N GLU A 7 2.01 -11.78 2.92
CA GLU A 7 1.04 -11.96 3.99
C GLU A 7 1.08 -10.80 4.99
N ALA A 8 2.28 -10.37 5.38
CA ALA A 8 2.48 -9.20 6.25
C ALA A 8 1.87 -7.94 5.62
N LEU A 9 2.22 -7.65 4.37
CA LEU A 9 1.67 -6.50 3.65
C LEU A 9 0.15 -6.57 3.49
N GLY A 10 -0.38 -7.76 3.20
CA GLY A 10 -1.82 -7.99 3.11
C GLY A 10 -2.53 -7.78 4.45
N THR A 11 -1.90 -8.18 5.56
CA THR A 11 -2.41 -7.94 6.92
C THR A 11 -2.42 -6.45 7.24
N THR A 12 -1.34 -5.72 6.92
CA THR A 12 -1.28 -4.26 7.09
C THR A 12 -2.40 -3.55 6.34
N LEU A 13 -2.60 -3.87 5.06
CA LEU A 13 -3.67 -3.24 4.26
C LEU A 13 -5.05 -3.50 4.89
N ARG A 14 -5.35 -4.75 5.26
CA ARG A 14 -6.63 -5.11 5.90
C ARG A 14 -6.84 -4.46 7.25
N ALA A 15 -5.79 -4.31 8.06
CA ALA A 15 -5.86 -3.61 9.34
C ALA A 15 -6.28 -2.14 9.19
N HIS A 16 -6.07 -1.56 8.01
CA HIS A 16 -6.48 -0.20 7.65
C HIS A 16 -7.75 -0.15 6.78
N GLY A 17 -8.50 -1.25 6.68
CA GLY A 17 -9.75 -1.31 5.91
C GLY A 17 -9.56 -1.38 4.39
N LEU A 18 -8.35 -1.65 3.92
CA LEU A 18 -8.02 -1.79 2.50
C LEU A 18 -7.94 -3.27 2.15
N GLU A 19 -8.84 -3.76 1.28
CA GLU A 19 -8.82 -5.15 0.87
C GLU A 19 -7.95 -5.33 -0.39
N PRO A 20 -6.85 -6.10 -0.32
CA PRO A 20 -6.02 -6.34 -1.49
C PRO A 20 -6.71 -7.27 -2.49
N ALA A 21 -6.59 -6.98 -3.79
CA ALA A 21 -7.24 -7.76 -4.84
C ALA A 21 -6.55 -9.11 -5.09
N GLY A 22 -7.35 -10.18 -5.08
CA GLY A 22 -6.99 -11.52 -5.51
C GLY A 22 -5.84 -12.17 -4.72
N PRO A 23 -5.43 -13.40 -5.11
CA PRO A 23 -4.17 -13.94 -4.62
C PRO A 23 -3.03 -13.11 -5.20
N ALA A 24 -2.05 -12.79 -4.35
CA ALA A 24 -0.88 -12.04 -4.76
C ALA A 24 -0.04 -12.80 -5.80
N ILE A 25 -0.10 -12.40 -7.08
CA ILE A 25 0.71 -12.96 -8.16
C ILE A 25 1.98 -12.11 -8.30
N GLY A 26 3.06 -12.52 -7.63
CA GLY A 26 4.37 -11.86 -7.72
C GLY A 26 4.84 -11.22 -6.41
N ASN A 27 5.50 -10.07 -6.49
CA ASN A 27 6.09 -9.35 -5.36
C ASN A 27 5.34 -8.06 -5.02
N PHE A 28 4.04 -7.98 -5.31
CA PHE A 28 3.23 -6.80 -5.04
C PHE A 28 1.78 -7.17 -4.72
N LEU A 29 1.08 -6.24 -4.07
CA LEU A 29 -0.37 -6.26 -3.86
C LEU A 29 -1.01 -5.06 -4.54
N TYR A 30 -2.26 -5.24 -4.97
CA TYR A 30 -3.14 -4.19 -5.47
C TYR A 30 -4.19 -3.91 -4.40
N ALA A 31 -4.50 -2.64 -4.13
CA ALA A 31 -5.61 -2.27 -3.24
C ALA A 31 -6.34 -1.05 -3.79
N ASP A 32 -7.67 -1.09 -3.71
CA ASP A 32 -8.53 0.09 -3.89
C ASP A 32 -8.44 0.95 -2.63
N VAL A 33 -8.23 2.25 -2.83
CA VAL A 33 -8.01 3.26 -1.79
C VAL A 33 -8.87 4.51 -2.03
N GLY A 34 -9.84 4.45 -2.95
CA GLY A 34 -10.71 5.56 -3.34
C GLY A 34 -10.03 6.60 -4.23
N ASP A 35 -8.91 7.18 -3.78
CA ASP A 35 -8.08 8.11 -4.57
C ASP A 35 -6.59 7.71 -4.45
N GLY A 36 -6.13 6.96 -5.45
CA GLY A 36 -4.77 6.42 -5.46
C GLY A 36 -3.70 7.51 -5.60
N SER A 37 -3.99 8.59 -6.32
CA SER A 37 -3.04 9.71 -6.48
C SER A 37 -2.92 10.49 -5.19
N ALA A 38 -4.03 10.79 -4.52
CA ALA A 38 -4.02 11.49 -3.25
C ALA A 38 -3.31 10.68 -2.15
N LEU A 39 -3.55 9.37 -2.06
CA LEU A 39 -2.83 8.53 -1.11
C LEU A 39 -1.33 8.45 -1.42
N PHE A 40 -0.97 8.32 -2.70
CA PHE A 40 0.42 8.36 -3.13
C PHE A 40 1.13 9.64 -2.67
N ASP A 41 0.54 10.81 -2.91
CA ASP A 41 1.16 12.09 -2.51
C ASP A 41 1.36 12.21 -1.00
N ARG A 42 0.44 11.66 -0.20
CA ARG A 42 0.53 11.67 1.27
C ARG A 42 1.64 10.75 1.76
N LEU A 43 1.72 9.54 1.21
CA LEU A 43 2.78 8.58 1.53
C LEU A 43 4.15 9.07 1.05
N LEU A 44 4.22 9.73 -0.11
CA LEU A 44 5.44 10.31 -0.65
C LEU A 44 6.04 11.33 0.33
N ARG A 45 5.20 12.16 0.97
CA ARG A 45 5.64 13.11 2.01
C ARG A 45 6.17 12.44 3.27
N GLN A 46 5.80 11.19 3.52
CA GLN A 46 6.34 10.35 4.60
C GLN A 46 7.58 9.56 4.15
N GLY A 47 8.06 9.73 2.91
CA GLY A 47 9.18 8.97 2.36
C GLY A 47 8.81 7.57 1.85
N VAL A 48 7.51 7.27 1.71
CA VAL A 48 7.00 5.99 1.21
C VAL A 48 6.53 6.15 -0.24
N ILE A 49 7.11 5.35 -1.15
CA ILE A 49 6.74 5.37 -2.57
C ILE A 49 5.87 4.16 -2.89
N VAL A 50 4.61 4.42 -3.26
CA VAL A 50 3.70 3.44 -3.86
C VAL A 50 3.45 3.79 -5.33
N ARG A 51 2.85 2.88 -6.11
CA ARG A 51 2.51 3.17 -7.52
C ARG A 51 1.01 3.43 -7.66
N PRO A 52 0.56 4.68 -7.91
CA PRO A 52 -0.83 4.93 -8.30
C PRO A 52 -1.11 4.36 -9.69
N LEU A 53 -2.34 3.90 -9.91
CA LEU A 53 -2.73 3.20 -11.14
C LEU A 53 -3.67 4.00 -12.04
N ALA A 54 -3.84 5.30 -11.78
CA ALA A 54 -4.58 6.22 -12.65
C ALA A 54 -4.11 6.17 -14.12
N GLY A 55 -2.78 6.10 -14.35
CA GLY A 55 -2.21 5.98 -15.69
C GLY A 55 -2.49 4.64 -16.40
N PHE A 56 -3.06 3.67 -15.69
CA PHE A 56 -3.49 2.36 -16.21
C PHE A 56 -5.02 2.20 -16.21
N GLY A 57 -5.78 3.27 -15.96
CA GLY A 57 -7.24 3.24 -15.96
C GLY A 57 -7.90 2.82 -14.64
N ALA A 58 -7.13 2.72 -13.55
CA ALA A 58 -7.63 2.42 -12.20
C ALA A 58 -7.25 3.55 -11.21
N PRO A 59 -7.87 4.74 -11.32
CA PRO A 59 -7.52 5.91 -10.51
C PRO A 59 -7.75 5.72 -9.01
N GLU A 60 -8.70 4.87 -8.62
CA GLU A 60 -9.02 4.53 -7.25
C GLU A 60 -7.98 3.62 -6.57
N ALA A 61 -7.01 3.10 -7.30
CA ALA A 61 -6.12 2.05 -6.79
C ALA A 61 -4.64 2.38 -6.77
N ILE A 62 -3.93 1.68 -5.88
CA ILE A 62 -2.48 1.64 -5.81
C ILE A 62 -1.96 0.21 -5.93
N ARG A 63 -0.71 0.12 -6.38
CA ARG A 63 0.11 -1.09 -6.26
C ARG A 63 1.22 -0.85 -5.26
N VAL A 64 1.33 -1.75 -4.28
CA VAL A 64 2.39 -1.75 -3.27
C VAL A 64 3.30 -2.94 -3.51
N THR A 65 4.58 -2.70 -3.72
CA THR A 65 5.59 -3.75 -3.81
C THR A 65 5.92 -4.24 -2.41
N VAL A 66 6.04 -5.55 -2.23
CA VAL A 66 6.55 -6.15 -0.99
C VAL A 66 8.01 -5.72 -0.82
N GLY A 67 8.35 -5.12 0.31
CA GLY A 67 9.73 -4.75 0.65
C GLY A 67 10.39 -5.74 1.60
N THR A 68 11.54 -5.35 2.16
CA THR A 68 12.13 -5.99 3.34
C THR A 68 11.20 -5.85 4.56
N PRO A 69 11.40 -6.64 5.63
CA PRO A 69 10.62 -6.49 6.86
C PRO A 69 10.59 -5.03 7.38
N GLU A 70 11.75 -4.36 7.39
CA GLU A 70 11.89 -2.98 7.84
C GLU A 70 11.14 -2.00 6.93
N GLU A 71 11.18 -2.20 5.61
CA GLU A 71 10.41 -1.40 4.65
C GLU A 71 8.90 -1.61 4.83
N ASN A 72 8.46 -2.84 5.08
CA ASN A 72 7.05 -3.15 5.31
C ASN A 72 6.53 -2.56 6.64
N GLU A 73 7.35 -2.59 7.70
CA GLU A 73 7.05 -1.93 8.98
C GLU A 73 6.96 -0.41 8.83
N PHE A 74 7.89 0.20 8.09
CA PHE A 74 7.88 1.62 7.80
C PHE A 74 6.65 2.03 6.98
N PHE A 75 6.28 1.22 5.98
CA PHE A 75 5.04 1.38 5.22
C PHE A 75 3.82 1.32 6.14
N ALA A 76 3.73 0.33 7.04
CA ALA A 76 2.60 0.17 7.95
C ALA A 76 2.43 1.39 8.88
N ALA A 77 3.53 1.87 9.47
CA ALA A 77 3.50 3.06 10.31
C ALA A 77 3.04 4.29 9.54
N SER A 78 3.62 4.53 8.35
CA SER A 78 3.28 5.67 7.50
C SER A 78 1.84 5.62 7.00
N LEU A 79 1.35 4.43 6.62
CA LEU A 79 -0.04 4.22 6.20
C LEU A 79 -1.02 4.54 7.33
N GLY A 80 -0.70 4.13 8.56
CA GLY A 80 -1.49 4.47 9.74
C GLY A 80 -1.55 5.99 10.01
N GLN A 81 -0.42 6.69 9.90
CA GLN A 81 -0.38 8.16 10.07
C GLN A 81 -1.24 8.86 9.03
N VAL A 82 -1.06 8.52 7.74
CA VAL A 82 -1.85 9.16 6.69
C VAL A 82 -3.32 8.83 6.84
N LEU A 83 -3.73 7.58 7.07
CA LEU A 83 -5.17 7.27 7.13
C LEU A 83 -5.88 7.81 8.38
N SER A 84 -5.16 8.03 9.48
CA SER A 84 -5.74 8.57 10.72
C SER A 84 -5.94 10.10 10.69
N GLY A 85 -5.53 10.78 9.63
CA GLY A 85 -5.65 12.24 9.50
C GLY A 85 -4.73 13.04 10.43
N VAL A 86 -3.84 12.38 11.16
CA VAL A 86 -2.79 13.01 11.96
C VAL A 86 -1.67 13.37 10.99
N SER A 87 -1.60 14.66 10.61
CA SER A 87 -0.51 15.25 9.83
C SER A 87 0.40 16.07 10.74
#